data_AF-A0A8G0PPP3-F1
#
_entry.id   AF-A0A8G0PPP3-F1
#
_cell.length_a   1.000
_cell.length_b   1.000
_cell.length_c   1.000
_cell.angle_alpha   90.00
_cell.angle_beta   90.00
_cell.angle_gamma   90.00
#
_symmetry.space_group_name_H-M   'P 1'
#
loop_
_entity.id
_entity.type
_entity.pdbx_description
1 polymer ?
#
loop_
_entity_poly.entity_id
_entity_poly.type
_entity_poly.pdbx_seq_one_letter_code
_entity_poly.pdbx_strand_id
1 'polypeptide(L)'
;MDAIVNRIAPSVVQLRSQRLVRFDCGHRLFVAQSQSQSQFRFRQLRPRSSLSASRRPSSSHLYKSSSAALFHSSTPSLKNITKSSTMSVPQAVQNPLTKAATFLVLTINSSSPSAIQTVRSVLSSVQDLSKNVSLRDLNSQFSCAVGIGSDAWDVLTDGISGLRRPKELRPFREIAGDRHTAVSTPGDLLFHIRSDRRDICFEFERQLLLKFGDAATVVDDTQGFRYFDARDLLGFVDGTANPVGPSVPDAVLIADEDSDCAGGSYVVVQKYVHDMKGWTGLSTETQEAIIGRTKIDNMELDDQPDGHQQAHKTLATIEDEDGNEQSILRDNMPFGSPGAGVFGTYFIGYSRRLWVIEKMLERMFIGDPPGKHDRILDFSTALTGTTFYTPPAWVLDRLGD
;
A
#
# COMPACT_ATOMS: atom_id res chain seq x y z
N MET A 1 11.67 8.24 57.89
CA MET A 1 12.63 7.34 58.57
C MET A 1 11.81 6.17 59.08
N ASP A 2 11.70 5.12 58.28
CA ASP A 2 11.32 3.79 58.73
C ASP A 2 11.70 2.79 57.63
N ALA A 3 12.28 1.70 58.07
CA ALA A 3 12.84 0.63 57.27
C ALA A 3 11.74 -0.25 56.65
N ILE A 4 12.08 -0.93 55.56
CA ILE A 4 11.97 -2.39 55.36
C ILE A 4 12.08 -2.64 53.86
N VAL A 5 13.28 -3.05 53.45
CA VAL A 5 13.55 -3.66 52.14
C VAL A 5 13.16 -5.13 52.27
N ASN A 6 12.17 -5.60 51.50
CA ASN A 6 11.90 -7.02 51.33
C ASN A 6 11.58 -7.36 49.88
N ARG A 7 12.54 -8.10 49.28
CA ARG A 7 12.42 -9.22 48.33
C ARG A 7 11.07 -9.43 47.63
N ILE A 8 11.09 -9.51 46.28
CA ILE A 8 10.57 -10.66 45.49
C ILE A 8 11.41 -10.78 44.20
N ALA A 9 11.90 -11.99 43.90
CA ALA A 9 12.71 -12.36 42.74
C ALA A 9 11.85 -12.73 41.50
N PRO A 10 12.38 -12.65 40.27
CA PRO A 10 11.67 -13.08 39.07
C PRO A 10 11.75 -14.61 38.86
N SER A 11 10.58 -15.22 38.66
CA SER A 11 10.39 -16.64 38.38
C SER A 11 10.83 -17.02 36.96
N VAL A 12 11.86 -17.86 36.89
CA VAL A 12 12.36 -18.53 35.69
C VAL A 12 11.45 -19.71 35.35
N VAL A 13 10.85 -19.69 34.16
CA VAL A 13 10.05 -20.80 33.62
C VAL A 13 11.01 -21.85 33.03
N GLN A 14 11.06 -23.01 33.69
CA GLN A 14 11.87 -24.15 33.33
C GLN A 14 11.10 -25.03 32.33
N LEU A 15 11.48 -24.97 31.05
CA LEU A 15 10.97 -25.86 29.99
C LEU A 15 11.47 -27.28 30.22
N ARG A 16 10.55 -28.19 30.56
CA ARG A 16 10.81 -29.63 30.67
C ARG A 16 10.86 -30.26 29.27
N SER A 17 11.93 -31.02 29.03
CA SER A 17 12.12 -31.87 27.85
C SER A 17 10.99 -32.89 27.72
N GLN A 18 10.27 -32.88 26.59
CA GLN A 18 9.39 -33.99 26.23
C GLN A 18 10.13 -34.96 25.31
N ARG A 19 9.94 -36.25 25.63
CA ARG A 19 10.59 -37.41 25.03
C ARG A 19 10.21 -37.57 23.56
N LEU A 20 11.24 -37.85 22.76
CA LEU A 20 11.17 -38.42 21.42
C LEU A 20 10.45 -39.78 21.49
N VAL A 21 9.30 -39.90 20.83
CA VAL A 21 8.68 -41.20 20.53
C VAL A 21 8.99 -41.51 19.07
N ARG A 22 9.88 -42.49 18.85
CA ARG A 22 10.11 -43.12 17.54
C ARG A 22 8.89 -43.98 17.19
N PHE A 23 8.33 -43.78 16.01
CA PHE A 23 7.55 -44.80 15.32
C PHE A 23 8.32 -45.22 14.07
N ASP A 24 8.71 -46.49 14.04
CA ASP A 24 9.39 -47.15 12.93
C ASP A 24 8.59 -48.42 12.61
N CYS A 25 8.10 -48.51 11.36
CA CYS A 25 7.56 -49.67 10.63
C CYS A 25 6.79 -49.08 9.44
N GLY A 26 7.00 -49.43 8.18
CA GLY A 26 7.57 -50.63 7.59
C GLY A 26 6.76 -50.88 6.32
N HIS A 27 7.44 -50.95 5.18
CA HIS A 27 6.89 -51.18 3.84
C HIS A 27 5.87 -52.33 3.76
N ARG A 28 4.81 -52.13 2.94
CA ARG A 28 4.30 -53.19 2.05
C ARG A 28 3.58 -52.60 0.82
N LEU A 29 4.10 -52.96 -0.35
CA LEU A 29 3.47 -52.89 -1.66
C LEU A 29 2.11 -53.60 -1.65
N PHE A 30 1.09 -52.99 -2.25
CA PHE A 30 0.04 -53.73 -2.94
C PHE A 30 -0.34 -52.99 -4.23
N VAL A 31 -0.15 -53.70 -5.34
CA VAL A 31 -0.65 -53.37 -6.68
C VAL A 31 -2.08 -53.91 -6.78
N ALA A 32 -3.03 -53.09 -7.22
CA ALA A 32 -4.25 -53.57 -7.87
C ALA A 32 -4.80 -52.49 -8.81
N GLN A 33 -4.95 -52.87 -10.08
CA GLN A 33 -5.60 -52.12 -11.14
C GLN A 33 -7.13 -52.13 -10.95
N SER A 34 -7.81 -51.05 -11.31
CA SER A 34 -9.07 -51.15 -12.07
C SER A 34 -9.41 -49.82 -12.76
N GLN A 35 -9.74 -49.94 -14.04
CA GLN A 35 -10.15 -48.90 -14.97
C GLN A 35 -11.58 -48.40 -14.69
N SER A 36 -11.84 -47.11 -14.92
CA SER A 36 -13.03 -46.69 -15.69
C SER A 36 -12.84 -45.28 -16.23
N GLN A 37 -12.74 -45.17 -17.55
CA GLN A 37 -12.78 -43.90 -18.29
C GLN A 37 -14.24 -43.49 -18.52
N SER A 38 -14.55 -42.22 -18.31
CA SER A 38 -15.76 -41.58 -18.83
C SER A 38 -15.35 -40.35 -19.64
N GLN A 39 -15.39 -40.49 -20.97
CA GLN A 39 -15.24 -39.40 -21.93
C GLN A 39 -16.57 -38.65 -22.07
N PHE A 40 -16.57 -37.33 -21.90
CA PHE A 40 -17.61 -36.45 -22.43
C PHE A 40 -17.00 -35.48 -23.44
N ARG A 41 -17.47 -35.58 -24.68
CA ARG A 41 -17.11 -34.75 -25.84
C ARG A 41 -17.67 -33.33 -25.66
N PHE A 42 -16.83 -32.31 -25.77
CA PHE A 42 -17.26 -30.95 -26.09
C PHE A 42 -17.12 -30.66 -27.58
N ARG A 43 -18.25 -30.29 -28.20
CA ARG A 43 -18.41 -29.93 -29.61
C ARG A 43 -17.98 -28.47 -29.79
N GLN A 44 -16.96 -28.21 -30.60
CA GLN A 44 -16.61 -26.86 -31.06
C GLN A 44 -17.64 -26.38 -32.11
N LEU A 45 -18.22 -25.21 -31.88
CA LEU A 45 -19.02 -24.48 -32.88
C LEU A 45 -18.15 -23.37 -33.50
N ARG A 46 -17.94 -23.44 -34.82
CA ARG A 46 -17.38 -22.35 -35.64
C ARG A 46 -18.53 -21.54 -36.25
N PRO A 47 -18.42 -20.20 -36.37
CA PRO A 47 -19.33 -19.43 -37.22
C PRO A 47 -18.89 -19.49 -38.69
N ARG A 48 -19.87 -19.68 -39.59
CA ARG A 48 -19.73 -19.56 -41.05
C ARG A 48 -19.93 -18.12 -41.49
N SER A 49 -19.07 -17.68 -42.41
CA SER A 49 -19.22 -16.48 -43.24
C SER A 49 -20.07 -16.75 -44.48
N SER A 50 -20.92 -15.80 -44.89
CA SER A 50 -21.46 -15.77 -46.26
C SER A 50 -21.94 -14.36 -46.69
N LEU A 51 -21.39 -13.92 -47.84
CA LEU A 51 -22.00 -13.13 -48.94
C LEU A 51 -22.38 -11.65 -48.62
N SER A 52 -22.27 -10.65 -49.49
CA SER A 52 -22.22 -10.57 -50.96
C SER A 52 -21.64 -9.22 -51.43
N ALA A 53 -21.11 -9.20 -52.65
CA ALA A 53 -20.61 -8.01 -53.35
C ALA A 53 -21.73 -7.15 -53.99
N SER A 54 -21.54 -5.83 -54.05
CA SER A 54 -22.13 -4.96 -55.09
C SER A 54 -21.23 -3.76 -55.42
N ARG A 55 -21.40 -3.27 -56.65
CA ARG A 55 -20.48 -2.46 -57.48
C ARG A 55 -20.47 -0.94 -57.18
N ARG A 56 -19.31 -0.33 -57.54
CA ARG A 56 -18.93 1.03 -58.03
C ARG A 56 -20.05 1.98 -58.55
N PRO A 57 -19.85 3.33 -58.78
CA PRO A 57 -18.60 4.01 -59.17
C PRO A 57 -18.32 5.45 -58.65
N SER A 58 -17.20 5.97 -59.16
CA SER A 58 -16.54 7.29 -59.07
C SER A 58 -17.37 8.57 -59.33
N SER A 59 -16.94 9.67 -58.73
CA SER A 59 -16.79 10.96 -59.44
C SER A 59 -15.77 11.89 -58.74
N SER A 60 -14.88 12.42 -59.57
CA SER A 60 -13.96 13.52 -59.30
C SER A 60 -14.65 14.86 -59.56
N HIS A 61 -14.50 15.86 -58.69
CA HIS A 61 -14.71 17.25 -59.09
C HIS A 61 -13.56 18.14 -58.61
N LEU A 62 -12.96 18.78 -59.62
CA LEU A 62 -12.04 19.89 -59.52
C LEU A 62 -12.74 21.12 -58.94
N TYR A 63 -12.04 21.88 -58.10
CA TYR A 63 -12.18 23.34 -58.06
C TYR A 63 -10.79 23.97 -57.99
N LYS A 64 -10.52 24.86 -58.95
CA LYS A 64 -9.35 25.74 -59.01
C LYS A 64 -9.73 27.12 -58.49
N SER A 65 -8.70 27.76 -57.92
CA SER A 65 -8.43 29.20 -57.78
C SER A 65 -9.29 30.09 -56.87
N SER A 66 -8.67 30.59 -55.80
CA SER A 66 -8.48 32.04 -55.68
C SER A 66 -7.29 32.40 -54.79
N SER A 67 -6.73 33.56 -55.09
CA SER A 67 -5.42 34.07 -54.74
C SER A 67 -5.26 34.62 -53.32
N ALA A 68 -4.01 34.55 -52.85
CA ALA A 68 -3.26 35.55 -52.09
C ALA A 68 -3.88 36.14 -50.80
N ALA A 69 -3.39 35.64 -49.67
CA ALA A 69 -3.14 36.46 -48.47
C ALA A 69 -1.78 36.06 -47.89
N LEU A 70 -0.83 36.99 -47.94
CA LEU A 70 0.48 36.90 -47.31
C LEU A 70 0.32 36.94 -45.79
N PHE A 71 0.38 35.78 -45.13
CA PHE A 71 0.61 35.71 -43.69
C PHE A 71 2.11 35.54 -43.45
N HIS A 72 2.69 36.49 -42.69
CA HIS A 72 4.04 36.37 -42.16
C HIS A 72 4.11 35.11 -41.29
N SER A 73 4.82 34.08 -41.76
CA SER A 73 5.21 32.94 -40.94
C SER A 73 6.38 33.36 -40.06
N SER A 74 6.09 33.84 -38.85
CA SER A 74 7.07 33.79 -37.77
C SER A 74 7.19 32.33 -37.32
N THR A 75 8.17 31.64 -37.89
CA THR A 75 8.69 30.36 -37.40
C THR A 75 9.10 30.52 -35.93
N PRO A 76 8.58 29.72 -34.99
CA PRO A 76 9.15 29.68 -33.66
C PRO A 76 10.54 29.07 -33.79
N SER A 77 11.53 29.84 -33.35
CA SER A 77 12.92 29.41 -33.21
C SER A 77 12.98 28.09 -32.43
N LEU A 78 13.53 27.05 -33.07
CA LEU A 78 13.86 25.72 -32.53
C LEU A 78 15.00 25.77 -31.49
N LYS A 79 14.98 26.72 -30.55
CA LYS A 79 16.05 26.91 -29.56
C LYS A 79 15.67 26.71 -28.10
N ASN A 80 14.44 26.29 -27.77
CA ASN A 80 14.05 26.01 -26.38
C ASN A 80 13.35 24.65 -26.20
N ILE A 81 13.87 23.58 -26.82
CA ILE A 81 13.50 22.20 -26.47
C ILE A 81 14.76 21.47 -26.03
N THR A 82 15.32 21.86 -24.87
CA THR A 82 16.34 21.08 -24.15
C THR A 82 16.20 21.26 -22.64
N LYS A 83 15.04 20.89 -22.12
CA LYS A 83 14.98 20.08 -20.91
C LYS A 83 14.19 18.84 -21.29
N SER A 84 14.89 17.78 -21.67
CA SER A 84 14.31 16.45 -21.62
C SER A 84 13.92 16.23 -20.16
N SER A 85 12.62 16.35 -19.85
CA SER A 85 12.10 15.70 -18.65
C SER A 85 12.35 14.22 -18.88
N THR A 86 13.40 13.70 -18.26
CA THR A 86 13.43 12.27 -17.97
C THR A 86 12.13 12.01 -17.23
N MET A 87 11.15 11.37 -17.88
CA MET A 87 9.90 11.02 -17.21
C MET A 87 10.30 10.18 -16.00
N SER A 88 10.17 10.77 -14.82
CA SER A 88 10.50 10.16 -13.54
C SER A 88 9.59 8.94 -13.42
N VAL A 89 10.14 7.74 -13.54
CA VAL A 89 9.35 6.51 -13.46
C VAL A 89 9.01 6.30 -11.98
N PRO A 90 7.73 6.38 -11.59
CA PRO A 90 7.34 6.14 -10.21
C PRO A 90 7.61 4.68 -9.83
N GLN A 91 7.81 4.42 -8.54
CA GLN A 91 7.68 3.06 -8.04
C GLN A 91 6.24 2.55 -8.22
N ALA A 92 6.00 1.26 -7.98
CA ALA A 92 4.71 0.60 -8.20
C ALA A 92 3.58 1.02 -7.22
N VAL A 93 3.56 2.25 -6.72
CA VAL A 93 2.59 2.76 -5.73
C VAL A 93 1.14 2.78 -6.23
N GLN A 94 0.94 2.70 -7.55
CA GLN A 94 -0.36 2.76 -8.22
C GLN A 94 -0.96 1.39 -8.52
N ASN A 95 -0.22 0.31 -8.27
CA ASN A 95 -0.67 -1.04 -8.61
C ASN A 95 -1.92 -1.42 -7.82
N PRO A 96 -2.81 -2.23 -8.41
CA PRO A 96 -4.02 -2.70 -7.75
C PRO A 96 -3.70 -3.67 -6.60
N LEU A 97 -4.72 -3.88 -5.75
CA LEU A 97 -4.75 -4.90 -4.70
C LEU A 97 -4.40 -6.29 -5.25
N THR A 98 -3.55 -7.01 -4.51
CA THR A 98 -3.17 -8.40 -4.80
C THR A 98 -3.71 -9.35 -3.74
N LYS A 99 -3.56 -10.67 -3.91
CA LYS A 99 -4.05 -11.64 -2.92
C LYS A 99 -3.23 -11.68 -1.63
N ALA A 100 -1.95 -11.31 -1.67
CA ALA A 100 -1.06 -11.33 -0.52
C ALA A 100 -0.16 -10.10 -0.50
N ALA A 101 0.08 -9.57 0.70
CA ALA A 101 1.03 -8.49 0.93
C ALA A 101 1.89 -8.80 2.15
N THR A 102 3.12 -8.31 2.17
CA THR A 102 3.97 -8.23 3.35
C THR A 102 4.33 -6.75 3.55
N PHE A 103 4.06 -6.25 4.74
CA PHE A 103 4.48 -4.93 5.20
C PHE A 103 5.66 -5.14 6.13
N LEU A 104 6.84 -4.72 5.69
CA LEU A 104 8.07 -4.86 6.45
C LEU A 104 8.59 -3.46 6.77
N VAL A 105 8.64 -3.15 8.06
CA VAL A 105 9.20 -1.89 8.57
C VAL A 105 10.50 -2.18 9.30
N LEU A 106 11.55 -1.44 8.93
CA LEU A 106 12.89 -1.61 9.47
C LEU A 106 13.39 -0.29 10.08
N THR A 107 14.24 -0.39 11.09
CA THR A 107 15.13 0.69 11.54
C THR A 107 16.55 0.42 11.05
N ILE A 108 17.31 1.46 10.70
CA ILE A 108 18.68 1.33 10.21
C ILE A 108 19.69 1.59 11.33
N ASN A 109 20.82 0.89 11.29
CA ASN A 109 21.93 1.19 12.19
C ASN A 109 22.71 2.43 11.71
N SER A 110 22.15 3.62 11.96
CA SER A 110 22.72 4.91 11.55
C SER A 110 24.03 5.26 12.24
N SER A 111 24.39 4.58 13.33
CA SER A 111 25.65 4.80 14.05
C SER A 111 26.88 4.24 13.32
N SER A 112 26.67 3.37 12.33
CA SER A 112 27.74 2.70 11.58
C SER A 112 27.75 3.14 10.11
N PRO A 113 28.81 3.83 9.64
CA PRO A 113 28.94 4.20 8.23
C PRO A 113 28.89 3.00 7.27
N SER A 114 29.40 1.84 7.68
CA SER A 114 29.34 0.62 6.86
C SER A 114 27.92 0.06 6.78
N ALA A 115 27.09 0.23 7.82
CA ALA A 115 25.69 -0.13 7.78
C ALA A 115 24.92 0.80 6.83
N ILE A 116 25.19 2.11 6.86
CA ILE A 116 24.59 3.06 5.90
C ILE A 116 24.94 2.68 4.46
N GLN A 117 26.21 2.35 4.17
CA GLN A 117 26.63 1.89 2.84
C GLN A 117 25.93 0.58 2.43
N THR A 118 25.75 -0.34 3.38
CA THR A 118 25.03 -1.59 3.14
C THR A 118 23.57 -1.29 2.80
N VAL A 119 22.88 -0.47 3.59
CA VAL A 119 21.48 -0.07 3.34
C VAL A 119 21.34 0.57 1.96
N ARG A 120 22.20 1.54 1.64
CA ARG A 120 22.27 2.19 0.32
C ARG A 120 22.40 1.18 -0.82
N SER A 121 23.33 0.23 -0.70
CA SER A 121 23.52 -0.86 -1.68
C SER A 121 22.33 -1.80 -1.77
N VAL A 122 21.64 -2.09 -0.67
CA VAL A 122 20.43 -2.92 -0.70
C VAL A 122 19.30 -2.20 -1.43
N LEU A 123 19.05 -0.93 -1.09
CA LEU A 123 18.01 -0.10 -1.70
C LEU A 123 18.20 0.02 -3.22
N SER A 124 19.43 0.26 -3.69
CA SER A 124 19.73 0.31 -5.13
C SER A 124 19.58 -1.05 -5.84
N SER A 125 19.63 -2.16 -5.10
CA SER A 125 19.47 -3.52 -5.66
C SER A 125 18.03 -4.03 -5.68
N VAL A 126 17.05 -3.28 -5.15
CA VAL A 126 15.65 -3.71 -5.03
C VAL A 126 15.04 -4.08 -6.38
N GLN A 127 15.35 -3.35 -7.45
CA GLN A 127 14.82 -3.64 -8.77
C GLN A 127 15.33 -4.98 -9.31
N ASP A 128 16.59 -5.32 -9.05
CA ASP A 128 17.18 -6.58 -9.49
C ASP A 128 16.69 -7.78 -8.66
N LEU A 129 16.51 -7.59 -7.35
CA LEU A 129 15.81 -8.55 -6.49
C LEU A 129 14.38 -8.80 -6.98
N SER A 130 13.68 -7.73 -7.35
CA SER A 130 12.31 -7.80 -7.85
C SER A 130 12.24 -8.62 -9.15
N LYS A 131 13.17 -8.38 -10.08
CA LYS A 131 13.30 -9.18 -11.31
C LYS A 131 13.58 -10.65 -11.00
N ASN A 132 14.47 -10.93 -10.05
CA ASN A 132 14.84 -12.29 -9.67
C ASN A 132 13.63 -13.12 -9.21
N VAL A 133 12.79 -12.56 -8.34
CA VAL A 133 11.60 -13.27 -7.83
C VAL A 133 10.47 -13.30 -8.85
N SER A 134 10.25 -12.22 -9.60
CA SER A 134 9.14 -12.10 -10.57
C SER A 134 9.31 -13.04 -11.76
N LEU A 135 10.55 -13.28 -12.23
CA LEU A 135 10.81 -14.20 -13.34
C LEU A 135 10.40 -15.65 -13.05
N ARG A 136 10.22 -16.02 -11.77
CA ARG A 136 9.76 -17.35 -11.37
C ARG A 136 8.28 -17.57 -11.67
N ASP A 137 7.51 -16.50 -11.78
CA ASP A 137 6.10 -16.52 -12.18
C ASP A 137 5.64 -15.14 -12.68
N LEU A 138 5.61 -14.97 -14.00
CA LEU A 138 5.21 -13.70 -14.64
C LEU A 138 3.75 -13.31 -14.39
N ASN A 139 2.91 -14.24 -13.93
CA ASN A 139 1.50 -13.97 -13.63
C ASN A 139 1.25 -13.66 -12.15
N SER A 140 2.29 -13.65 -11.32
CA SER A 140 2.18 -13.44 -9.87
C SER A 140 1.91 -11.99 -9.45
N GLN A 141 1.87 -11.05 -10.40
CA GLN A 141 1.64 -9.62 -10.15
C GLN A 141 2.55 -9.05 -9.05
N PHE A 142 3.81 -9.50 -9.01
CA PHE A 142 4.75 -9.06 -7.98
C PHE A 142 5.04 -7.55 -8.10
N SER A 143 5.08 -6.86 -6.97
CA SER A 143 5.64 -5.52 -6.86
C SER A 143 6.20 -5.25 -5.46
N CYS A 144 7.17 -4.36 -5.38
CA CYS A 144 7.69 -3.85 -4.11
C CYS A 144 7.80 -2.32 -4.21
N ALA A 145 7.15 -1.60 -3.29
CA ALA A 145 7.34 -0.17 -3.10
C ALA A 145 8.16 0.07 -1.84
N VAL A 146 9.15 0.96 -1.94
CA VAL A 146 10.11 1.27 -0.87
C VAL A 146 9.88 2.68 -0.37
N GLY A 147 9.50 2.80 0.90
CA GLY A 147 9.39 4.07 1.61
C GLY A 147 10.64 4.34 2.46
N ILE A 148 11.08 5.59 2.51
CA ILE A 148 12.17 6.07 3.35
C ILE A 148 11.59 7.07 4.37
N GLY A 149 11.85 6.83 5.65
CA GLY A 149 11.39 7.67 6.76
C GLY A 149 12.07 9.03 6.76
N SER A 150 11.46 10.00 7.43
CA SER A 150 11.96 11.38 7.53
C SER A 150 13.44 11.47 7.88
N ASP A 151 13.85 10.81 8.96
CA ASP A 151 15.20 11.00 9.52
C ASP A 151 16.20 10.13 8.76
N ALA A 152 15.76 8.95 8.33
CA ALA A 152 16.51 8.07 7.44
C ALA A 152 16.81 8.72 6.09
N TRP A 153 15.92 9.58 5.56
CA TRP A 153 16.14 10.29 4.31
C TRP A 153 17.43 11.11 4.34
N ASP A 154 17.61 11.92 5.39
CA ASP A 154 18.78 12.80 5.49
C ASP A 154 20.07 11.98 5.63
N VAL A 155 20.04 10.89 6.40
CA VAL A 155 21.19 9.97 6.55
C VAL A 155 21.52 9.26 5.23
N LEU A 156 20.51 8.76 4.52
CA LEU A 156 20.70 7.96 3.31
C LEU A 156 21.06 8.82 2.09
N THR A 157 20.71 10.10 2.09
CA THR A 157 21.02 11.01 0.97
C THR A 157 22.22 11.91 1.24
N ASP A 158 22.80 11.88 2.43
CA ASP A 158 23.99 12.66 2.77
C ASP A 158 25.14 12.40 1.78
N GLY A 159 25.72 13.49 1.28
CA GLY A 159 26.77 13.47 0.25
C GLY A 159 26.32 13.22 -1.18
N ILE A 160 25.04 12.91 -1.45
CA ILE A 160 24.53 12.64 -2.80
C ILE A 160 23.96 13.91 -3.43
N SER A 161 24.66 14.46 -4.42
CA SER A 161 24.26 15.70 -5.08
C SER A 161 22.97 15.55 -5.90
N GLY A 162 22.08 16.54 -5.80
CA GLY A 162 20.87 16.62 -6.62
C GLY A 162 19.66 15.86 -6.04
N LEU A 163 19.79 15.21 -4.88
CA LEU A 163 18.63 14.72 -4.13
C LEU A 163 18.15 15.81 -3.18
N ARG A 164 16.85 16.12 -3.25
CA ARG A 164 16.19 17.11 -2.38
C ARG A 164 15.23 16.40 -1.45
N ARG A 165 15.12 16.92 -0.22
CA ARG A 165 14.10 16.47 0.71
C ARG A 165 12.71 16.88 0.20
N PRO A 166 11.74 15.95 0.13
CA PRO A 166 10.38 16.28 -0.24
C PRO A 166 9.77 17.29 0.74
N LYS A 167 9.05 18.29 0.21
CA LYS A 167 8.60 19.46 0.99
C LYS A 167 7.77 19.12 2.21
N GLU A 168 6.93 18.08 2.14
CA GLU A 168 6.07 17.69 3.24
C GLU A 168 6.63 16.53 4.06
N LEU A 169 7.78 15.94 3.70
CA LEU A 169 8.34 14.81 4.44
C LEU A 169 8.72 15.22 5.86
N ARG A 170 8.02 14.64 6.83
CA ARG A 170 8.21 14.83 8.27
C ARG A 170 7.88 13.53 9.02
N PRO A 171 8.39 13.33 10.24
CA PRO A 171 8.00 12.18 11.06
C PRO A 171 6.50 12.15 11.28
N PHE A 172 5.94 10.96 11.47
CA PHE A 172 4.53 10.83 11.84
C PHE A 172 4.27 11.56 13.16
N ARG A 173 3.31 12.49 13.16
CA ARG A 173 2.93 13.22 14.36
C ARG A 173 1.88 12.42 15.11
N GLU A 174 2.12 12.19 16.40
CA GLU A 174 1.09 11.62 17.28
C GLU A 174 -0.17 12.52 17.25
N ILE A 175 -1.34 11.90 17.15
CA ILE A 175 -2.64 12.58 17.21
C ILE A 175 -3.41 12.01 18.40
N ALA A 176 -3.43 12.76 19.49
CA ALA A 176 -4.15 12.40 20.70
C ALA A 176 -5.54 13.06 20.71
N GLY A 177 -6.58 12.26 20.48
CA GLY A 177 -7.96 12.65 20.76
C GLY A 177 -8.35 12.37 22.20
N ASP A 178 -9.59 12.69 22.57
CA ASP A 178 -10.09 12.54 23.94
C ASP A 178 -10.10 11.07 24.43
N ARG A 179 -10.26 10.12 23.49
CA ARG A 179 -10.40 8.69 23.79
C ARG A 179 -9.33 7.81 23.13
N HIS A 180 -8.91 8.16 21.92
CA HIS A 180 -8.06 7.34 21.08
C HIS A 180 -6.83 8.12 20.64
N THR A 181 -5.72 7.43 20.46
CA THR A 181 -4.44 8.03 20.06
C THR A 181 -3.90 7.33 18.82
N ALA A 182 -3.60 8.10 17.78
CA ALA A 182 -2.77 7.66 16.67
C ALA A 182 -1.31 7.78 17.12
N VAL A 183 -0.73 6.67 17.60
CA VAL A 183 0.65 6.65 18.12
C VAL A 183 1.68 6.88 17.02
N SER A 184 2.81 7.50 17.37
CA SER A 184 3.99 7.58 16.51
C SER A 184 5.01 6.51 16.89
N THR A 185 5.41 5.68 15.92
CA THR A 185 6.33 4.56 16.14
C THR A 185 7.54 4.61 15.20
N PRO A 186 8.70 4.05 15.61
CA PRO A 186 9.90 4.02 14.76
C PRO A 186 9.68 3.32 13.42
N GLY A 187 10.38 3.79 12.40
CA GLY A 187 10.46 3.16 11.09
C GLY A 187 11.26 4.02 10.12
N ASP A 188 12.40 3.49 9.67
CA ASP A 188 13.32 4.17 8.75
C ASP A 188 13.09 3.73 7.31
N LEU A 189 12.72 2.46 7.11
CA LEU A 189 12.42 1.90 5.79
C LEU A 189 11.11 1.13 5.84
N LEU A 190 10.29 1.31 4.81
CA LEU A 190 9.11 0.50 4.53
C LEU A 190 9.35 -0.30 3.25
N PHE A 191 9.06 -1.59 3.29
CA PHE A 191 8.90 -2.42 2.09
C PHE A 191 7.46 -2.91 2.04
N HIS A 192 6.72 -2.40 1.07
CA HIS A 192 5.38 -2.86 0.75
C HIS A 192 5.47 -3.87 -0.40
N ILE A 193 5.53 -5.15 -0.04
CA ILE A 193 5.77 -6.28 -0.93
C ILE A 193 4.42 -6.93 -1.27
N ARG A 194 4.04 -7.00 -2.55
CA ARG A 194 2.74 -7.49 -2.99
C ARG A 194 2.88 -8.55 -4.06
N SER A 195 1.99 -9.54 -4.03
CA SER A 195 1.88 -10.57 -5.06
C SER A 195 0.57 -11.33 -4.91
N ASP A 196 0.10 -11.94 -6.00
CA ASP A 196 -0.95 -12.95 -5.96
C ASP A 196 -0.52 -14.27 -5.28
N ARG A 197 0.74 -14.35 -4.86
CA ARG A 197 1.39 -15.52 -4.27
C ARG A 197 2.20 -15.16 -3.03
N ARG A 198 1.75 -15.66 -1.88
CA ARG A 198 2.41 -15.43 -0.58
C ARG A 198 3.85 -15.92 -0.54
N ASP A 199 4.15 -17.03 -1.20
CA ASP A 199 5.51 -17.60 -1.24
C ASP A 199 6.51 -16.70 -1.98
N ILE A 200 6.04 -15.91 -2.95
CA ILE A 200 6.88 -14.93 -3.65
C ILE A 200 7.17 -13.72 -2.76
N CYS A 201 6.17 -13.21 -2.03
CA CYS A 201 6.40 -12.16 -1.02
C CYS A 201 7.44 -12.61 0.01
N PHE A 202 7.26 -13.82 0.55
CA PHE A 202 8.17 -14.42 1.52
C PHE A 202 9.60 -14.59 0.99
N GLU A 203 9.77 -15.08 -0.24
CA GLU A 203 11.11 -15.24 -0.80
C GLU A 203 11.81 -13.90 -1.03
N PHE A 204 11.10 -12.88 -1.49
CA PHE A 204 11.67 -11.54 -1.64
C PHE A 204 12.09 -10.96 -0.29
N GLU A 205 11.20 -11.04 0.71
CA GLU A 205 11.47 -10.63 2.09
C GLU A 205 12.73 -11.32 2.64
N ARG A 206 12.84 -12.64 2.47
CA ARG A 206 14.00 -13.43 2.90
C ARG A 206 15.30 -12.98 2.24
N GLN A 207 15.29 -12.76 0.92
CA GLN A 207 16.48 -12.28 0.18
C GLN A 207 16.89 -10.86 0.61
N LEU A 208 15.89 -10.01 0.86
CA LEU A 208 16.09 -8.64 1.31
C LEU A 208 16.73 -8.59 2.69
N LEU A 209 16.16 -9.31 3.67
CA LEU A 209 16.69 -9.36 5.04
C LEU A 209 18.10 -9.99 5.09
N LEU A 210 18.37 -10.99 4.26
CA LEU A 210 19.71 -11.57 4.13
C LEU A 210 20.75 -10.55 3.67
N LYS A 211 20.36 -9.65 2.76
CA LYS A 211 21.24 -8.58 2.25
C LYS A 211 21.43 -7.45 3.26
N PHE A 212 20.40 -7.13 4.05
CA PHE A 212 20.54 -6.16 5.13
C PHE A 212 21.47 -6.64 6.23
N GLY A 213 21.38 -7.92 6.63
CA GLY A 213 22.14 -8.44 7.77
C GLY A 213 21.94 -7.56 9.00
N ASP A 214 23.03 -7.20 9.69
CA ASP A 214 22.98 -6.37 10.90
C ASP A 214 22.90 -4.86 10.61
N ALA A 215 22.77 -4.45 9.34
CA ALA A 215 22.66 -3.04 8.96
C ALA A 215 21.27 -2.44 9.25
N ALA A 216 20.25 -3.29 9.40
CA ALA A 216 18.88 -2.91 9.72
C ALA A 216 18.21 -3.93 10.65
N THR A 217 17.23 -3.48 11.43
CA THR A 217 16.45 -4.32 12.36
C THR A 217 14.97 -4.22 12.03
N VAL A 218 14.29 -5.36 11.95
CA VAL A 218 12.84 -5.43 11.74
C VAL A 218 12.13 -4.90 12.99
N VAL A 219 11.23 -3.92 12.80
CA VAL A 219 10.40 -3.35 13.87
C VAL A 219 8.91 -3.64 13.68
N ASP A 220 8.48 -3.90 12.44
CA ASP A 220 7.20 -4.56 12.16
C ASP A 220 7.34 -5.49 10.95
N ASP A 221 6.71 -6.65 11.05
CA ASP A 221 6.53 -7.59 9.95
C ASP A 221 5.09 -8.10 10.00
N THR A 222 4.31 -7.75 8.99
CA THR A 222 2.89 -8.09 8.91
C THR A 222 2.57 -8.69 7.54
N GLN A 223 2.11 -9.95 7.54
CA GLN A 223 1.57 -10.59 6.34
C GLN A 223 0.07 -10.37 6.21
N GLY A 224 -0.31 -9.61 5.20
CA GLY A 224 -1.70 -9.36 4.82
C GLY A 224 -2.22 -10.37 3.80
N PHE A 225 -3.54 -10.56 3.77
CA PHE A 225 -4.22 -11.38 2.78
C PHE A 225 -5.52 -10.71 2.32
N ARG A 226 -5.88 -10.91 1.06
CA ARG A 226 -7.20 -10.50 0.56
C ARG A 226 -8.27 -11.40 1.18
N TYR A 227 -9.29 -10.79 1.78
CA TYR A 227 -10.41 -11.52 2.38
C TYR A 227 -11.67 -11.39 1.50
N PHE A 228 -12.22 -12.54 1.10
CA PHE A 228 -13.37 -12.64 0.19
C PHE A 228 -13.28 -11.71 -1.04
N ASP A 229 -14.34 -10.95 -1.28
CA ASP A 229 -14.56 -9.96 -2.33
C ASP A 229 -13.90 -8.60 -2.05
N ALA A 230 -12.71 -8.60 -1.42
CA ALA A 230 -11.98 -7.42 -0.94
C ALA A 230 -12.63 -6.74 0.28
N ARG A 231 -12.97 -7.56 1.28
CA ARG A 231 -13.48 -7.09 2.57
C ARG A 231 -12.37 -6.92 3.59
N ASP A 232 -12.59 -6.04 4.55
CA ASP A 232 -11.87 -6.06 5.82
C ASP A 232 -12.40 -7.18 6.74
N LEU A 233 -11.78 -7.34 7.92
CA LEU A 233 -12.23 -8.33 8.91
C LEU A 233 -13.47 -7.87 9.69
N LEU A 234 -13.87 -6.60 9.59
CA LEU A 234 -15.14 -6.09 10.12
C LEU A 234 -16.33 -6.49 9.22
N GLY A 235 -16.04 -6.92 7.99
CA GLY A 235 -16.96 -7.50 7.02
C GLY A 235 -17.46 -6.51 5.99
N PHE A 236 -16.84 -5.33 5.84
CA PHE A 236 -17.18 -4.31 4.85
C PHE A 236 -16.20 -4.35 3.69
N VAL A 237 -16.65 -4.02 2.48
CA VAL A 237 -15.77 -3.90 1.32
C VAL A 237 -14.86 -2.69 1.54
N ASP A 238 -13.55 -2.88 1.42
CA ASP A 238 -12.55 -1.83 1.63
C ASP A 238 -11.89 -1.44 0.30
N GLY A 239 -11.69 -0.14 0.10
CA GLY A 239 -11.13 0.45 -1.12
C GLY A 239 -12.16 0.94 -2.15
N THR A 240 -13.46 0.90 -1.86
CA THR A 240 -14.52 1.36 -2.78
C THR A 240 -14.35 2.80 -3.27
N ALA A 241 -13.91 3.69 -2.37
CA ALA A 241 -13.69 5.11 -2.66
C ALA A 241 -12.26 5.43 -3.16
N ASN A 242 -11.45 4.41 -3.50
CA ASN A 242 -10.14 4.67 -4.10
C ASN A 242 -10.29 5.34 -5.47
N PRO A 243 -9.35 6.23 -5.86
CA PRO A 243 -9.27 6.72 -7.22
C PRO A 243 -9.09 5.55 -8.20
N VAL A 244 -9.59 5.70 -9.43
CA VAL A 244 -9.54 4.66 -10.45
C VAL A 244 -9.05 5.20 -11.79
N GLY A 245 -8.32 4.36 -12.51
CA GLY A 245 -7.86 4.69 -13.87
C GLY A 245 -7.06 6.00 -13.89
N PRO A 246 -7.43 6.98 -14.74
CA PRO A 246 -6.66 8.22 -14.91
C PRO A 246 -6.54 9.10 -13.67
N SER A 247 -7.38 8.95 -12.63
CA SER A 247 -7.28 9.77 -11.41
C SER A 247 -6.27 9.25 -10.39
N VAL A 248 -5.80 8.01 -10.54
CA VAL A 248 -4.83 7.41 -9.60
C VAL A 248 -3.53 8.22 -9.54
N PRO A 249 -2.87 8.57 -10.67
CA PRO A 249 -1.67 9.39 -10.63
C PRO A 249 -1.84 10.74 -9.92
N ASP A 250 -2.95 11.42 -10.17
CA ASP A 250 -3.19 12.75 -9.59
C ASP A 250 -3.36 12.71 -8.07
N ALA A 251 -3.92 11.61 -7.53
CA ALA A 251 -4.09 11.40 -6.10
C ALA A 251 -2.81 10.98 -5.38
N VAL A 252 -1.86 10.33 -6.06
CA VAL A 252 -0.72 9.64 -5.40
C VAL A 252 0.66 10.18 -5.74
N LEU A 253 0.85 10.78 -6.92
CA LEU A 253 2.17 11.19 -7.39
C LEU A 253 2.39 12.69 -7.19
N ILE A 254 3.47 13.03 -6.50
CA ILE A 254 4.00 14.40 -6.44
C ILE A 254 4.25 14.89 -7.88
N ALA A 255 3.83 16.13 -8.18
CA ALA A 255 4.10 16.76 -9.46
C ALA A 255 4.72 18.16 -9.27
N ASP A 256 4.25 19.16 -10.04
CA ASP A 256 4.90 20.46 -10.16
C ASP A 256 4.94 21.27 -8.86
N GLU A 257 4.11 20.94 -7.86
CA GLU A 257 4.22 21.57 -6.54
C GLU A 257 5.54 21.25 -5.85
N ASP A 258 6.22 20.15 -6.20
CA ASP A 258 7.54 19.77 -5.71
C ASP A 258 8.33 19.03 -6.80
N SER A 259 8.71 19.78 -7.84
CA SER A 259 9.29 19.26 -9.07
C SER A 259 10.60 18.48 -8.91
N ASP A 260 11.38 18.76 -7.86
CA ASP A 260 12.60 18.00 -7.53
C ASP A 260 12.28 16.56 -7.05
N CYS A 261 11.05 16.34 -6.56
CA CYS A 261 10.57 15.09 -6.00
C CYS A 261 9.43 14.45 -6.84
N ALA A 262 9.19 14.97 -8.05
CA ALA A 262 8.09 14.56 -8.92
C ALA A 262 8.15 13.07 -9.29
N GLY A 263 6.99 12.41 -9.27
CA GLY A 263 6.85 10.95 -9.43
C GLY A 263 7.08 10.15 -8.14
N GLY A 264 7.44 10.80 -7.03
CA GLY A 264 7.40 10.19 -5.70
C GLY A 264 5.99 10.24 -5.08
N SER A 265 5.84 9.63 -3.90
CA SER A 265 4.57 9.59 -3.16
C SER A 265 4.84 9.60 -1.66
N TYR A 266 3.99 10.26 -0.87
CA TYR A 266 3.99 10.08 0.58
C TYR A 266 3.20 8.83 0.93
N VAL A 267 3.65 8.08 1.93
CA VAL A 267 2.96 6.90 2.43
C VAL A 267 2.90 6.90 3.94
N VAL A 268 1.71 6.64 4.47
CA VAL A 268 1.47 6.49 5.91
C VAL A 268 0.98 5.08 6.17
N VAL A 269 1.51 4.43 7.20
CA VAL A 269 1.10 3.10 7.63
C VAL A 269 0.66 3.09 9.08
N GLN A 270 -0.36 2.30 9.39
CA GLN A 270 -0.83 2.05 10.74
C GLN A 270 -1.34 0.61 10.87
N LYS A 271 -0.91 -0.09 11.91
CA LYS A 271 -1.36 -1.46 12.22
C LYS A 271 -2.52 -1.40 13.21
N TYR A 272 -3.73 -1.75 12.76
CA TYR A 272 -4.91 -1.79 13.62
C TYR A 272 -5.23 -3.22 14.07
N VAL A 273 -5.54 -3.39 15.36
CA VAL A 273 -6.14 -4.62 15.90
C VAL A 273 -7.58 -4.36 16.33
N HIS A 274 -8.43 -5.34 16.08
CA HIS A 274 -9.88 -5.19 16.20
C HIS A 274 -10.46 -5.92 17.41
N ASP A 275 -11.31 -5.25 18.17
CA ASP A 275 -12.21 -5.90 19.13
C ASP A 275 -13.39 -6.54 18.37
N MET A 276 -13.15 -7.74 17.85
CA MET A 276 -14.17 -8.49 17.13
C MET A 276 -15.37 -8.86 18.00
N LYS A 277 -15.20 -8.99 19.33
CA LYS A 277 -16.30 -9.31 20.24
C LYS A 277 -17.22 -8.09 20.40
N GLY A 278 -16.64 -6.91 20.61
CA GLY A 278 -17.38 -5.65 20.64
C GLY A 278 -18.08 -5.39 19.31
N TRP A 279 -17.36 -5.54 18.20
CA TRP A 279 -17.90 -5.29 16.86
C TRP A 279 -19.07 -6.20 16.50
N THR A 280 -18.93 -7.51 16.69
CA THR A 280 -19.97 -8.49 16.36
C THR A 280 -21.16 -8.47 17.33
N GLY A 281 -21.03 -7.78 18.47
CA GLY A 281 -22.13 -7.51 19.38
C GLY A 281 -23.08 -6.41 18.90
N LEU A 282 -22.68 -5.61 17.91
CA LEU A 282 -23.53 -4.58 17.32
C LEU A 282 -24.54 -5.16 16.32
N SER A 283 -25.68 -4.47 16.14
CA SER A 283 -26.57 -4.74 15.00
C SER A 283 -25.89 -4.34 13.69
N THR A 284 -26.32 -4.94 12.58
CA THR A 284 -25.80 -4.60 11.24
C THR A 284 -26.00 -3.11 10.95
N GLU A 285 -27.17 -2.56 11.24
CA GLU A 285 -27.51 -1.15 10.99
C GLU A 285 -26.60 -0.20 11.78
N THR A 286 -26.20 -0.60 12.99
CA THR A 286 -25.25 0.19 13.79
C THR A 286 -23.85 0.14 13.17
N GLN A 287 -23.41 -1.02 12.69
CA GLN A 287 -22.13 -1.14 11.99
C GLN A 287 -22.14 -0.32 10.69
N GLU A 288 -23.24 -0.37 9.92
CA GLU A 288 -23.43 0.39 8.70
C GLU A 288 -23.42 1.89 8.96
N ALA A 289 -24.05 2.36 10.05
CA ALA A 289 -24.01 3.77 10.44
C ALA A 289 -22.60 4.23 10.88
N ILE A 290 -21.80 3.34 11.50
CA ILE A 290 -20.41 3.64 11.86
C ILE A 290 -19.54 3.75 10.61
N ILE A 291 -19.69 2.84 9.65
CA ILE A 291 -18.87 2.81 8.43
C ILE A 291 -19.35 3.84 7.40
N GLY A 292 -20.66 4.07 7.31
CA GLY A 292 -21.32 4.94 6.33
C GLY A 292 -21.72 4.22 5.04
N ARG A 293 -21.75 2.88 5.04
CA ARG A 293 -22.13 2.06 3.87
C ARG A 293 -22.95 0.87 4.30
N THR A 294 -23.80 0.32 3.42
CA THR A 294 -24.48 -0.95 3.68
C THR A 294 -23.48 -2.10 3.63
N LYS A 295 -23.67 -3.11 4.48
CA LYS A 295 -22.65 -4.15 4.70
C LYS A 295 -22.56 -5.14 3.54
N ILE A 296 -23.72 -5.60 3.04
CA ILE A 296 -23.76 -6.61 1.98
C ILE A 296 -23.52 -5.96 0.62
N ASP A 297 -24.33 -4.95 0.27
CA ASP A 297 -24.34 -4.34 -1.06
C ASP A 297 -23.31 -3.23 -1.21
N ASN A 298 -22.63 -2.82 -0.13
CA ASN A 298 -21.60 -1.79 -0.16
C ASN A 298 -22.12 -0.44 -0.73
N MET A 299 -23.41 -0.16 -0.53
CA MET A 299 -24.04 1.08 -0.99
C MET A 299 -23.74 2.20 0.00
N GLU A 300 -23.40 3.36 -0.53
CA GLU A 300 -23.11 4.53 0.30
C GLU A 300 -24.37 5.05 1.00
N LEU A 301 -24.24 5.43 2.27
CA LEU A 301 -25.30 6.10 3.03
C LEU A 301 -25.18 7.61 2.91
N ASP A 302 -26.28 8.32 3.16
CA ASP A 302 -26.26 9.78 3.25
C ASP A 302 -25.47 10.23 4.49
N ASP A 303 -24.76 11.35 4.35
CA ASP A 303 -24.02 11.96 5.45
C ASP A 303 -24.98 12.51 6.52
N GLN A 304 -24.50 12.57 7.77
CA GLN A 304 -25.25 13.21 8.83
C GLN A 304 -25.17 14.74 8.68
N PRO A 305 -26.14 15.50 9.20
CA PRO A 305 -26.04 16.96 9.22
C PRO A 305 -24.78 17.45 9.92
N ASP A 306 -24.27 18.61 9.52
CA ASP A 306 -23.09 19.22 10.13
C ASP A 306 -23.21 19.31 11.66
N GLY A 307 -22.11 19.02 12.37
CA GLY A 307 -22.08 19.00 13.83
C GLY A 307 -22.59 17.71 14.48
N HIS A 308 -23.17 16.78 13.71
CA HIS A 308 -23.56 15.46 14.20
C HIS A 308 -22.40 14.45 14.14
N GLN A 309 -22.62 13.26 14.72
CA GLN A 309 -21.66 12.16 14.61
C GLN A 309 -21.59 11.69 13.16
N GLN A 310 -20.47 11.94 12.51
CA GLN A 310 -20.21 11.47 11.16
C GLN A 310 -19.72 10.02 11.14
N ALA A 311 -19.94 9.36 10.00
CA ALA A 311 -19.46 8.01 9.73
C ALA A 311 -17.98 8.02 9.31
N HIS A 312 -17.33 6.86 9.34
CA HIS A 312 -15.95 6.67 8.87
C HIS A 312 -15.74 7.26 7.46
N LYS A 313 -16.65 6.98 6.51
CA LYS A 313 -16.53 7.51 5.15
C LYS A 313 -16.45 9.04 5.12
N THR A 314 -17.29 9.71 5.89
CA THR A 314 -17.46 11.16 5.84
C THR A 314 -16.28 11.85 6.51
N LEU A 315 -15.78 11.30 7.61
CA LEU A 315 -14.56 11.79 8.26
C LEU A 315 -13.31 11.56 7.41
N ALA A 316 -13.32 10.52 6.57
CA ALA A 316 -12.24 10.23 5.63
C ALA A 316 -12.33 11.04 4.31
N THR A 317 -13.44 11.70 4.00
CA THR A 317 -13.52 12.61 2.84
C THR A 317 -12.86 13.94 3.18
N ILE A 318 -11.83 14.34 2.43
CA ILE A 318 -11.09 15.60 2.64
C ILE A 318 -11.28 16.50 1.44
N GLU A 319 -11.48 17.78 1.70
CA GLU A 319 -11.55 18.83 0.70
C GLU A 319 -10.45 19.86 0.97
N ASP A 320 -9.94 20.49 -0.09
CA ASP A 320 -9.07 21.66 0.02
C ASP A 320 -9.86 22.96 0.26
N GLU A 321 -9.16 24.09 0.36
CA GLU A 321 -9.78 25.40 0.63
C GLU A 321 -10.77 25.86 -0.47
N ASP A 322 -10.63 25.30 -1.68
CA ASP A 322 -11.47 25.58 -2.84
C ASP A 322 -12.66 24.59 -2.95
N GLY A 323 -12.77 23.64 -2.01
CA GLY A 323 -13.81 22.62 -1.99
C GLY A 323 -13.53 21.44 -2.93
N ASN A 324 -12.31 21.26 -3.42
CA ASN A 324 -11.97 20.10 -4.24
C ASN A 324 -11.61 18.91 -3.35
N GLU A 325 -12.28 17.78 -3.59
CA GLU A 325 -11.96 16.53 -2.89
C GLU A 325 -10.52 16.08 -3.18
N GLN A 326 -9.80 15.77 -2.10
CA GLN A 326 -8.43 15.27 -2.12
C GLN A 326 -8.42 13.78 -1.78
N SER A 327 -8.35 12.93 -2.80
CA SER A 327 -8.30 11.49 -2.61
C SER A 327 -6.91 11.00 -2.23
N ILE A 328 -6.87 9.84 -1.59
CA ILE A 328 -5.66 9.01 -1.43
C ILE A 328 -5.90 7.64 -2.05
N LEU A 329 -4.83 6.89 -2.31
CA LEU A 329 -4.94 5.48 -2.68
C LEU A 329 -4.63 4.61 -1.47
N ARG A 330 -5.65 3.89 -0.99
CA ARG A 330 -5.52 2.94 0.11
C ARG A 330 -5.30 1.53 -0.41
N ASP A 331 -4.39 0.81 0.22
CA ASP A 331 -4.11 -0.61 -0.11
C ASP A 331 -4.19 -1.47 1.16
N ASN A 332 -5.24 -1.22 1.95
CA ASN A 332 -5.47 -1.85 3.25
C ASN A 332 -5.57 -3.37 3.10
N MET A 333 -4.90 -4.09 4.00
CA MET A 333 -4.93 -5.56 3.97
C MET A 333 -5.30 -6.14 5.35
N PRO A 334 -6.28 -7.05 5.40
CA PRO A 334 -6.53 -7.92 6.54
C PRO A 334 -5.26 -8.67 6.98
N PHE A 335 -5.03 -8.76 8.28
CA PHE A 335 -4.06 -9.66 8.88
C PHE A 335 -4.64 -10.28 10.17
N GLY A 336 -4.10 -11.42 10.60
CA GLY A 336 -4.53 -12.00 11.86
C GLY A 336 -4.04 -13.41 12.12
N SER A 337 -4.34 -13.86 13.33
CA SER A 337 -4.13 -15.22 13.80
C SER A 337 -5.36 -15.61 14.64
N PRO A 338 -6.36 -16.28 14.04
CA PRO A 338 -7.58 -16.65 14.75
C PRO A 338 -7.32 -17.50 15.99
N GLY A 339 -6.31 -18.38 15.96
CA GLY A 339 -5.92 -19.20 17.11
C GLY A 339 -5.34 -18.40 18.29
N ALA A 340 -4.85 -17.18 18.03
CA ALA A 340 -4.39 -16.23 19.05
C ALA A 340 -5.42 -15.12 19.32
N GLY A 341 -6.59 -15.15 18.68
CA GLY A 341 -7.61 -14.10 18.80
C GLY A 341 -7.21 -12.76 18.19
N VAL A 342 -6.22 -12.73 17.28
CA VAL A 342 -5.75 -11.50 16.63
C VAL A 342 -6.45 -11.33 15.30
N PHE A 343 -7.16 -10.22 15.13
CA PHE A 343 -7.80 -9.80 13.89
C PHE A 343 -7.45 -8.33 13.68
N GLY A 344 -7.01 -7.95 12.50
CA GLY A 344 -6.58 -6.58 12.25
C GLY A 344 -6.64 -6.17 10.79
N THR A 345 -6.48 -4.87 10.60
CA THR A 345 -6.30 -4.23 9.29
C THR A 345 -4.96 -3.52 9.30
N TYR A 346 -4.11 -3.81 8.31
CA TYR A 346 -2.93 -3.02 8.07
C TYR A 346 -3.31 -1.88 7.15
N PHE A 347 -3.42 -0.67 7.69
CA PHE A 347 -3.67 0.53 6.90
C PHE A 347 -2.39 0.95 6.19
N ILE A 348 -2.53 1.25 4.90
CA ILE A 348 -1.50 1.91 4.10
C ILE A 348 -2.20 2.88 3.14
N GLY A 349 -1.79 4.14 3.18
CA GLY A 349 -2.31 5.18 2.30
C GLY A 349 -1.17 5.85 1.54
N TYR A 350 -1.23 5.82 0.21
CA TYR A 350 -0.38 6.61 -0.68
C TYR A 350 -1.08 7.91 -1.04
N SER A 351 -0.32 9.02 -1.00
CA SER A 351 -0.85 10.32 -1.36
C SER A 351 0.20 11.21 -2.02
N ARG A 352 -0.27 12.04 -2.94
CA ARG A 352 0.48 13.15 -3.53
C ARG A 352 0.87 14.19 -2.47
N ARG A 353 0.05 14.38 -1.43
CA ARG A 353 0.22 15.40 -0.41
C ARG A 353 0.00 14.80 0.97
N LEU A 354 1.02 14.85 1.83
CA LEU A 354 0.98 14.21 3.14
C LEU A 354 -0.13 14.79 4.02
N TRP A 355 -0.37 16.11 3.93
CA TRP A 355 -1.39 16.78 4.73
C TRP A 355 -2.79 16.19 4.58
N VAL A 356 -3.11 15.56 3.43
CA VAL A 356 -4.42 14.93 3.20
C VAL A 356 -4.64 13.78 4.17
N ILE A 357 -3.66 12.87 4.30
CA ILE A 357 -3.75 11.74 5.25
C ILE A 357 -3.72 12.26 6.68
N GLU A 358 -2.88 13.24 6.99
CA GLU A 358 -2.85 13.83 8.33
C GLU A 358 -4.20 14.44 8.70
N LYS A 359 -4.87 15.12 7.76
CA LYS A 359 -6.20 15.69 7.98
C LYS A 359 -7.26 14.60 8.17
N MET A 360 -7.21 13.51 7.40
CA MET A 360 -8.07 12.34 7.62
C MET A 360 -7.90 11.80 9.04
N LEU A 361 -6.66 11.60 9.48
CA LEU A 361 -6.37 11.08 10.82
C LEU A 361 -6.76 12.08 11.93
N GLU A 362 -6.58 13.39 11.73
CA GLU A 362 -7.08 14.41 12.66
C GLU A 362 -8.60 14.30 12.81
N ARG A 363 -9.35 14.23 11.71
CA ARG A 363 -10.82 14.06 11.74
C ARG A 363 -11.24 12.76 12.41
N MET A 364 -10.51 11.67 12.16
CA MET A 364 -10.82 10.38 12.77
C MET A 364 -10.56 10.36 14.28
N PHE A 365 -9.39 10.81 14.73
CA PHE A 365 -8.99 10.66 16.13
C PHE A 365 -9.51 11.78 17.04
N ILE A 366 -9.56 13.03 16.54
CA ILE A 366 -10.06 14.20 17.31
C ILE A 366 -11.57 14.36 17.11
N GLY A 367 -12.07 14.08 15.91
CA GLY A 367 -13.45 14.33 15.50
C GLY A 367 -13.62 15.63 14.72
N ASP A 368 -14.66 15.67 13.88
CA ASP A 368 -15.12 16.88 13.20
C ASP A 368 -16.64 17.03 13.38
N PRO A 369 -17.12 17.88 14.32
CA PRO A 369 -16.33 18.74 15.20
C PRO A 369 -15.58 17.96 16.30
N PRO A 370 -14.60 18.58 16.99
CA PRO A 370 -13.86 17.95 18.08
C PRO A 370 -14.77 17.29 19.13
N GLY A 371 -14.40 16.08 19.55
CA GLY A 371 -15.19 15.24 20.46
C GLY A 371 -16.18 14.30 19.75
N LYS A 372 -16.28 14.37 18.42
CA LYS A 372 -17.03 13.43 17.57
C LYS A 372 -16.08 12.58 16.73
N HIS A 373 -15.19 11.86 17.42
CA HIS A 373 -14.22 10.97 16.78
C HIS A 373 -14.92 9.88 15.95
N ASP A 374 -14.15 9.26 15.08
CA ASP A 374 -14.61 8.14 14.27
C ASP A 374 -14.91 6.92 15.14
N ARG A 375 -16.18 6.48 15.10
CA ARG A 375 -16.67 5.36 15.91
C ARG A 375 -16.02 4.03 15.52
N ILE A 376 -15.37 3.89 14.36
CA ILE A 376 -14.59 2.69 14.02
C ILE A 376 -13.45 2.45 15.02
N LEU A 377 -12.89 3.52 15.59
CA LEU A 377 -11.79 3.47 16.56
C LEU A 377 -12.22 2.90 17.91
N ASP A 378 -13.52 2.90 18.22
CA ASP A 378 -14.05 2.19 19.40
C ASP A 378 -13.83 0.67 19.32
N PHE A 379 -13.57 0.15 18.11
CA PHE A 379 -13.37 -1.26 17.84
C PHE A 379 -12.01 -1.55 17.20
N SER A 380 -11.22 -0.53 16.86
CA SER A 380 -9.97 -0.66 16.12
C SER A 380 -8.89 0.17 16.79
N THR A 381 -7.87 -0.48 17.37
CA THR A 381 -6.77 0.21 18.06
C THR A 381 -5.52 0.27 17.19
N ALA A 382 -5.02 1.48 16.93
CA ALA A 382 -3.75 1.69 16.23
C ALA A 382 -2.57 1.31 17.14
N LEU A 383 -1.75 0.35 16.71
CA LEU A 383 -0.54 -0.09 17.41
C LEU A 383 0.73 0.59 16.89
N THR A 384 0.69 1.08 15.65
CA THR A 384 1.81 1.74 14.97
C THR A 384 1.32 2.96 14.19
N GLY A 385 2.25 3.86 13.89
CA GLY A 385 2.04 5.01 13.02
C GLY A 385 3.37 5.55 12.51
N THR A 386 3.58 5.48 11.20
CA THR A 386 4.84 5.93 10.58
C THR A 386 4.58 6.53 9.19
N THR A 387 5.30 7.61 8.90
CA THR A 387 5.28 8.32 7.62
C THR A 387 6.58 8.06 6.87
N PHE A 388 6.47 7.72 5.59
CA PHE A 388 7.60 7.56 4.68
C PHE A 388 7.36 8.36 3.40
N TYR A 389 8.45 8.60 2.68
CA TYR A 389 8.43 9.01 1.29
C TYR A 389 8.87 7.85 0.40
N THR A 390 8.04 7.52 -0.58
CA THR A 390 8.37 6.57 -1.65
C THR A 390 8.94 7.35 -2.83
N PRO A 391 10.27 7.43 -3.00
CA PRO A 391 10.86 8.22 -4.07
C PRO A 391 10.63 7.58 -5.45
N PRO A 392 10.83 8.31 -6.55
CA PRO A 392 10.97 7.70 -7.87
C PRO A 392 12.03 6.60 -7.91
N ALA A 393 11.88 5.62 -8.80
CA ALA A 393 12.79 4.46 -8.84
C ALA A 393 14.27 4.86 -9.04
N TRP A 394 14.54 5.89 -9.85
CA TRP A 394 15.90 6.37 -10.12
C TRP A 394 16.63 6.91 -8.88
N VAL A 395 15.89 7.36 -7.85
CA VAL A 395 16.50 7.81 -6.60
C VAL A 395 17.12 6.63 -5.88
N LEU A 396 16.43 5.48 -5.83
CA LEU A 396 16.95 4.26 -5.20
C LEU A 396 18.22 3.79 -5.90
N ASP A 397 18.24 3.81 -7.24
CA ASP A 397 19.42 3.45 -8.03
C ASP A 397 20.64 4.31 -7.63
N ARG A 398 20.42 5.62 -7.49
CA ARG A 398 21.46 6.59 -7.08
C ARG A 398 21.94 6.46 -5.65
N LEU A 399 21.19 5.81 -4.75
CA LEU A 399 21.69 5.57 -3.40
C LEU A 399 22.91 4.65 -3.39
N GLY A 400 23.07 3.82 -4.42
CA GLY A 400 24.19 2.88 -4.54
C GLY A 400 25.47 3.46 -5.14
N ASP A 401 25.41 4.65 -5.73
CA ASP A 401 26.56 5.40 -6.28
C ASP A 401 27.38 6.04 -5.15
#